data_AF-A0A4Y8HWW7-F1
#
_entry.id   AF-A0A4Y8HWW7-F1
#
_cell.length_a   1.000
_cell.length_b   1.000
_cell.length_c   1.000
_cell.angle_alpha   90.00
_cell.angle_beta   90.00
_cell.angle_gamma   90.00
#
_symmetry.space_group_name_H-M   'P 1'
#
loop_
_entity.id
_entity.type
_entity.pdbx_description
1 polymer ?
#
loop_
_entity_poly.entity_id
_entity_poly.type
_entity_poly.pdbx_seq_one_letter_code
_entity_poly.pdbx_strand_id
1 'polypeptide(L)'
;METIFIVSKTNIVYGEGEKGFSSDSYTGVEFPDVKILIDKAPGKKCERCWCYSETVGEDQKYQTICEKCAKVIHNHFEEQKKILWDL
;
A
#
# COMPACT_ATOMS: atom_id res chain seq x y z
N MET A 1 -6.33 -3.16 -4.63
CA MET A 1 -7.17 -4.22 -4.00
C MET A 1 -6.75 -4.50 -2.55
N GLU A 2 -5.76 -3.77 -2.05
CA GLU A 2 -4.98 -4.04 -0.85
C GLU A 2 -5.82 -3.89 0.42
N THR A 3 -6.78 -2.96 0.39
CA THR A 3 -7.69 -2.69 1.51
C THR A 3 -8.69 -3.80 1.77
N ILE A 4 -8.99 -4.66 0.79
CA ILE A 4 -9.90 -5.80 0.99
C ILE A 4 -9.17 -6.90 1.78
N PHE A 5 -7.90 -7.13 1.46
CA PHE A 5 -7.08 -8.16 2.10
C PHE A 5 -6.33 -7.68 3.34
N ILE A 6 -6.41 -6.38 3.67
CA ILE A 6 -5.72 -5.77 4.82
C ILE A 6 -4.19 -6.00 4.74
N VAL A 7 -3.65 -5.92 3.52
CA VAL A 7 -2.21 -6.04 3.26
C VAL A 7 -1.66 -4.75 2.66
N SER A 8 -0.34 -4.62 2.60
CA SER A 8 0.30 -3.41 2.06
C SER A 8 0.37 -3.37 0.52
N LYS A 9 0.42 -4.53 -0.14
CA LYS A 9 0.49 -4.65 -1.61
C LYS A 9 -0.19 -5.94 -2.06
N THR A 10 -0.87 -5.89 -3.20
CA THR A 10 -1.51 -7.06 -3.82
C THR A 10 -1.29 -6.97 -5.31
N ASN A 11 -0.86 -8.07 -5.92
CA ASN A 11 -0.76 -8.20 -7.37
C ASN A 11 -1.66 -9.35 -7.82
N ILE A 12 -2.45 -9.14 -8.87
CA ILE A 12 -3.20 -10.20 -9.54
C ILE A 12 -2.42 -10.59 -10.78
N VAL A 13 -2.12 -11.88 -10.91
CA VAL A 13 -1.40 -12.43 -12.06
C VAL A 13 -2.30 -13.47 -12.71
N TYR A 14 -2.46 -13.39 -14.03
CA TYR A 14 -3.21 -14.36 -14.83
C TYR A 14 -2.24 -15.24 -15.63
N GLY A 15 -2.43 -16.56 -15.64
CA GLY A 15 -1.64 -17.49 -16.46
C GLY A 15 -1.59 -18.91 -15.91
N GLU A 16 -1.17 -19.87 -16.75
CA GLU A 16 -0.87 -21.25 -16.34
C GLU A 16 0.35 -21.22 -15.40
N GLY A 17 0.14 -21.63 -14.15
CA GLY A 17 1.03 -21.34 -13.02
C GLY A 17 2.36 -22.08 -13.00
N GLU A 18 3.22 -21.91 -14.01
CA GLU A 18 4.46 -22.69 -14.14
C GLU A 18 5.77 -21.89 -14.29
N LYS A 19 5.75 -20.55 -14.35
CA LYS A 19 7.02 -19.78 -14.40
C LYS A 19 7.01 -18.59 -13.44
N GLY A 20 7.43 -18.83 -12.20
CA GLY A 20 7.78 -17.76 -11.26
C GLY A 20 7.23 -17.89 -9.85
N PHE A 21 6.31 -18.82 -9.59
CA PHE A 21 5.90 -19.14 -8.24
C PHE A 21 6.91 -20.11 -7.63
N SER A 22 7.64 -19.66 -6.61
CA SER A 22 8.47 -20.53 -5.78
C SER A 22 7.60 -21.62 -5.12
N SER A 23 8.24 -22.63 -4.55
CA SER A 23 7.60 -23.80 -3.90
C SER A 23 6.59 -23.49 -2.81
N ASP A 24 6.49 -22.24 -2.35
CA ASP A 24 5.81 -21.85 -1.11
C ASP A 24 4.46 -21.14 -1.38
N SER A 25 3.79 -21.47 -2.50
CA SER A 25 2.44 -20.98 -2.80
C SER A 25 1.36 -21.84 -2.14
N TYR A 26 0.28 -21.22 -1.67
CA TYR A 26 -0.90 -21.88 -1.12
C TYR A 26 -2.00 -22.02 -2.18
N THR A 27 -2.53 -23.23 -2.34
CA THR A 27 -3.67 -23.51 -3.23
C THR A 27 -4.99 -23.36 -2.48
N GLY A 28 -5.96 -22.68 -3.07
CA GLY A 28 -7.30 -22.55 -2.50
C GLY A 28 -8.02 -23.89 -2.37
N VAL A 29 -8.71 -24.10 -1.25
CA VAL A 29 -9.47 -25.34 -0.99
C VAL A 29 -10.78 -25.36 -1.78
N GLU A 30 -11.55 -24.28 -1.72
CA GLU A 30 -12.81 -24.13 -2.45
C GLU A 30 -12.60 -23.72 -3.92
N PHE A 31 -11.45 -23.09 -4.21
CA PHE A 31 -11.08 -22.61 -5.54
C PHE A 31 -9.69 -23.14 -5.91
N PRO A 32 -9.59 -24.38 -6.44
CA PRO A 32 -8.31 -25.04 -6.74
C PRO A 32 -7.44 -24.30 -7.77
N ASP A 33 -8.07 -23.51 -8.65
CA ASP A 33 -7.38 -22.72 -9.67
C ASP A 33 -6.78 -21.41 -9.11
N VAL A 34 -7.10 -21.06 -7.86
CA VAL A 34 -6.55 -19.88 -7.18
C VAL A 34 -5.33 -20.27 -6.37
N LYS A 35 -4.19 -19.65 -6.69
CA LYS A 35 -2.94 -19.77 -5.93
C LYS A 35 -2.59 -18.43 -5.27
N ILE A 36 -2.14 -18.48 -4.03
CA ILE A 36 -1.73 -17.32 -3.23
C ILE A 36 -0.26 -17.47 -2.87
N LEU A 37 0.53 -16.46 -3.19
CA LEU A 37 1.91 -16.32 -2.72
C LEU A 37 1.97 -15.16 -1.73
N ILE A 38 2.65 -15.38 -0.60
CA ILE A 38 2.82 -14.38 0.45
C ILE A 38 4.29 -14.03 0.55
N ASP A 39 4.60 -12.74 0.42
CA ASP A 39 5.94 -12.19 0.63
C ASP A 39 5.84 -10.83 1.33
N LYS A 40 6.96 -10.35 1.88
CA LYS A 40 7.05 -9.01 2.45
C LYS A 40 6.83 -7.95 1.36
N ALA A 41 5.91 -7.03 1.63
CA ALA A 41 5.71 -5.88 0.75
C ALA A 41 6.98 -5.01 0.67
N PRO A 42 7.29 -4.42 -0.49
CA PRO A 42 8.47 -3.59 -0.68
C PRO A 42 8.35 -2.22 0.01
N GLY A 43 9.47 -1.51 0.09
CA GLY A 43 9.54 -0.17 0.66
C GLY A 43 9.70 -0.16 2.18
N LYS A 44 9.19 0.89 2.83
CA LYS A 44 9.31 1.11 4.28
C LYS A 44 7.93 1.26 4.92
N LYS A 45 7.83 1.00 6.23
CA LYS A 45 6.61 1.23 7.00
C LYS A 45 6.31 2.73 7.07
N CYS A 46 5.10 3.12 6.67
CA CYS A 46 4.56 4.45 6.91
C CYS A 46 4.11 4.59 8.37
N GLU A 47 4.55 5.62 9.08
CA GLU A 47 4.22 5.80 10.51
C GLU A 47 2.75 6.18 10.76
N ARG A 48 2.05 6.73 9.75
CA ARG A 48 0.64 7.16 9.88
C ARG A 48 -0.37 6.05 9.58
N CYS A 49 -0.22 5.33 8.47
CA CYS A 49 -1.17 4.29 8.07
C CYS A 49 -0.68 2.86 8.32
N TRP A 50 0.59 2.70 8.72
CA TRP A 50 1.25 1.42 9.01
C TRP A 50 1.40 0.45 7.83
N CYS A 51 0.97 0.83 6.64
CA CYS A 51 1.29 0.11 5.40
C CYS A 51 2.76 0.30 5.02
N TYR A 52 3.34 -0.72 4.41
CA TYR A 52 4.61 -0.59 3.70
C TYR A 52 4.39 0.08 2.33
N SER A 53 5.22 1.05 1.99
CA SER A 53 5.17 1.74 0.71
C SER A 53 6.57 2.17 0.27
N GLU A 54 6.80 2.10 -1.04
CA GLU A 54 8.03 2.57 -1.67
C GLU A 54 8.12 4.10 -1.67
N THR A 55 6.98 4.78 -1.52
CA THR A 55 6.86 6.25 -1.49
C THR A 55 7.18 6.90 -0.14
N VAL A 56 7.50 6.10 0.89
CA VAL A 56 7.86 6.65 2.21
C VAL A 56 9.16 7.45 2.08
N GLY A 57 9.07 8.74 2.40
CA GLY A 57 10.21 9.66 2.32
C GLY A 57 10.28 10.53 1.07
N GLU A 58 9.34 10.37 0.12
CA GLU A 58 9.29 11.22 -1.07
C GLU A 58 8.87 12.67 -0.77
N ASP A 59 8.05 12.87 0.27
CA ASP A 59 7.69 14.20 0.74
C ASP A 59 8.79 14.77 1.65
N GLN A 60 9.38 15.90 1.25
CA GLN A 60 10.50 16.52 1.98
C GLN A 60 10.12 16.98 3.39
N LYS A 61 8.85 17.37 3.60
CA LYS A 61 8.34 17.86 4.89
C LYS A 61 7.92 16.71 5.79
N TYR A 62 7.39 15.62 5.22
CA TYR A 62 6.88 14.46 5.94
C TYR A 62 7.61 13.18 5.53
N GLN A 63 8.88 13.06 5.92
CA GLN A 63 9.80 12.02 5.44
C GLN A 63 9.51 10.59 5.98
N THR A 64 8.68 10.44 7.01
CA THR A 64 8.39 9.13 7.63
C THR A 64 7.05 8.52 7.20
N ILE A 65 6.34 9.16 6.26
CA ILE A 65 5.03 8.73 5.78
C ILE A 65 5.01 8.57 4.26
N CYS A 66 4.06 7.79 3.77
CA CYS A 66 3.85 7.59 2.33
C CYS A 66 3.15 8.79 1.67
N GLU A 67 3.28 8.90 0.35
CA GLU A 67 2.70 9.97 -0.47
C GLU A 67 1.20 10.17 -0.18
N LYS A 68 0.42 9.08 -0.12
CA LYS A 68 -1.02 9.13 0.20
C LYS A 68 -1.30 9.84 1.53
N CYS A 69 -0.49 9.56 2.55
CA CYS A 69 -0.63 10.17 3.85
C CYS A 69 -0.20 11.63 3.83
N ALA A 70 0.92 11.96 3.18
CA ALA A 70 1.41 13.33 3.03
C ALA A 70 0.38 14.22 2.31
N LYS A 71 -0.21 13.72 1.22
CA LYS A 71 -1.26 14.43 0.47
C LYS A 71 -2.47 14.81 1.33
N VAL A 72 -2.96 13.88 2.16
CA VAL A 72 -4.08 14.15 3.08
C VAL A 72 -3.71 15.26 4.07
N ILE A 73 -2.50 15.21 4.61
CA ILE A 73 -2.03 16.20 5.58
C ILE A 73 -1.91 17.58 4.93
N HIS A 74 -1.28 17.69 3.75
CA HIS A 74 -1.18 18.97 3.02
C HIS A 74 -2.55 19.55 2.71
N ASN A 75 -3.50 18.73 2.25
CA ASN A 75 -4.86 19.19 1.94
C ASN A 75 -5.57 19.78 3.16
N HIS A 76 -5.45 19.16 4.34
CA HIS A 76 -6.06 19.68 5.56
C HIS A 76 -5.43 21.00 6.03
N PHE A 77 -4.12 21.20 5.85
CA PHE A 77 -3.48 22.45 6.25
C PHE A 77 -3.82 23.64 5.33
N GLU A 78 -4.03 23.40 4.04
CA GLU A 78 -4.44 24.44 3.09
C GLU A 78 -5.90 24.88 3.31
N GLU A 79 -6.79 23.96 3.69
CA GLU A 79 -8.15 24.30 4.12
C GLU A 79 -8.17 25.16 5.39
N GLN A 80 -7.35 24.82 6.39
CA GLN A 80 -7.26 25.60 7.62
C GLN A 80 -6.68 27.01 7.39
N LYS A 81 -5.70 27.16 6.48
CA LYS A 81 -5.17 28.48 6.11
C LYS A 81 -6.18 29.36 5.40
N LYS A 82 -7.03 28.80 4.52
CA LYS A 82 -8.13 29.55 3.89
C LYS A 82 -9.10 30.09 4.95
N ILE A 83 -9.54 29.23 5.87
CA ILE A 83 -10.45 29.61 6.96
C ILE A 83 -9.83 30.73 7.84
N LEU A 84 -8.52 30.68 8.07
CA LEU A 84 -7.79 31.69 8.87
C LEU A 84 -7.58 33.04 8.18
N TRP A 85 -7.68 33.11 6.84
CA TRP A 85 -7.51 34.36 6.07
C TRP A 85 -8.82 34.92 5.51
N ASP A 86 -9.91 34.16 5.58
CA ASP A 86 -11.28 34.59 5.24
C ASP A 86 -12.04 35.18 6.46
N LEU A 87 -11.37 35.36 7.61
CA LEU A 87 -11.81 36.04 8.83
C LEU A 87 -11.00 37.32 9.08
#